data_AF-A0AAW2ZBU9-F1
#
_entry.id   AF-A0AAW2ZBU9-F1
#
_cell.length_a   1.000
_cell.length_b   1.000
_cell.length_c   1.000
_cell.angle_alpha   90.00
_cell.angle_beta   90.00
_cell.angle_gamma   90.00
#
_symmetry.space_group_name_H-M   'P 1'
#
loop_
_entity.id
_entity.type
_entity.pdbx_description
1 polymer ?
#
loop_
_entity_poly.entity_id
_entity_poly.type
_entity_poly.pdbx_seq_one_letter_code
_entity_poly.pdbx_strand_id
1 'polypeptide(L)'
;MRVRATQQSFYKRETLLTNLLVFIQPTNPPTKDETILLSAHFDSALYSPGASDDGTGVAVLLEVLRNFCSTDGLPENSRSVLILINDGEEAGLLGSEMLSQHEWADNVTKFINIDSTGSHG
;
A
#
# COMPACT_ATOMS: atom_id res chain seq x y z
N MET A 1 10.51 -4.28 -15.33
CA MET A 1 9.92 -3.60 -14.15
C MET A 1 11.03 -3.13 -13.22
N ARG A 2 10.83 -2.03 -12.50
CA ARG A 2 11.68 -1.54 -11.41
C ARG A 2 10.86 -1.56 -10.12
N VAL A 3 11.41 -2.12 -9.05
CA VAL A 3 10.77 -2.17 -7.73
C VAL A 3 11.64 -1.41 -6.74
N ARG A 4 11.03 -0.50 -5.98
CA ARG A 4 11.67 0.23 -4.88
C ARG A 4 10.81 0.05 -3.64
N ALA A 5 11.43 -0.24 -2.51
CA ALA A 5 10.76 -0.35 -1.23
C ALA A 5 11.37 0.64 -0.24
N THR A 6 10.54 1.23 0.59
CA THR A 6 10.96 2.12 1.68
C THR A 6 9.97 2.04 2.84
N GLN A 7 10.37 2.59 3.98
CA GLN A 7 9.49 2.82 5.10
C GLN A 7 9.34 4.33 5.34
N GLN A 8 8.17 4.75 5.81
CA GLN A 8 7.90 6.11 6.23
C GLN A 8 7.46 6.09 7.69
N SER A 9 8.35 6.50 8.58
CA SER A 9 8.07 6.54 10.01
C SER A 9 7.77 7.96 10.49
N PHE A 10 6.83 8.10 11.41
CA PHE A 10 6.41 9.39 11.96
C PHE A 10 5.83 9.21 13.36
N TYR A 11 5.88 10.27 14.17
CA TYR A 11 5.32 10.26 15.52
C TYR A 11 3.93 10.88 15.57
N LYS A 12 2.99 10.24 16.25
CA LYS A 12 1.70 10.83 16.65
C LYS A 12 1.47 10.56 18.14
N ARG A 13 1.37 11.63 18.94
CA ARG A 13 1.14 11.56 20.41
C ARG A 13 2.07 10.55 21.12
N GLU A 14 3.37 10.65 20.82
CA GLU A 14 4.46 9.80 21.35
C GLU A 14 4.51 8.35 20.85
N THR A 15 3.54 7.91 20.04
CA THR A 15 3.62 6.63 19.33
C THR A 15 4.36 6.80 18.02
N LEU A 16 5.38 5.96 17.78
CA LEU A 16 6.03 5.84 16.48
C LEU A 16 5.19 4.92 15.59
N LEU A 17 4.68 5.47 14.49
CA LEU A 17 3.95 4.73 13.45
C LEU A 17 4.85 4.57 12.23
N THR A 18 4.70 3.46 11.51
CA THR A 18 5.52 3.19 10.32
C THR A 18 4.71 2.60 9.18
N ASN A 19 4.62 3.34 8.09
CA ASN A 19 4.12 2.82 6.83
C ASN A 19 5.22 2.05 6.08
N LEU A 20 4.83 0.98 5.39
CA LEU A 20 5.66 0.30 4.41
C LEU A 20 5.17 0.65 3.00
N LEU A 21 6.08 1.11 2.15
CA LEU A 21 5.77 1.54 0.79
C LEU A 21 6.57 0.74 -0.23
N VAL A 22 5.90 0.26 -1.27
CA VAL A 22 6.54 -0.41 -2.41
C VAL A 22 6.08 0.26 -3.70
N PHE A 23 7.02 0.87 -4.42
CA PHE A 23 6.78 1.48 -5.72
C PHE A 23 7.25 0.58 -6.85
N ILE A 24 6.32 0.24 -7.73
CA ILE A 24 6.49 -0.68 -8.84
C ILE A 24 6.26 0.12 -10.14
N GLN A 25 7.31 0.23 -10.95
CA GLN A 25 7.27 0.98 -12.21
C GLN A 25 7.55 0.02 -13.39
N PRO A 26 6.79 0.09 -14.50
CA PRO A 26 7.15 -0.64 -15.72
C PRO A 26 8.50 -0.14 -16.26
N THR A 27 9.16 -0.94 -17.10
CA THR A 27 10.46 -0.53 -17.70
C THR A 27 10.29 0.70 -18.59
N ASN A 28 9.18 0.74 -19.34
CA ASN A 28 8.78 1.82 -20.23
C ASN A 28 7.40 2.34 -19.77
N PRO A 29 7.35 3.32 -18.84
CA PRO A 29 6.08 3.93 -18.42
C PRO A 29 5.51 4.84 -19.53
N PRO A 30 4.19 5.09 -19.52
CA PRO A 30 3.57 6.06 -20.43
C PRO A 30 4.16 7.46 -20.22
N THR A 31 4.02 8.32 -21.24
CA THR A 31 4.52 9.72 -21.21
C THR A 31 3.98 10.54 -20.03
N LYS A 32 2.77 10.23 -19.57
CA LYS A 32 2.23 10.68 -18.28
C LYS A 32 2.21 9.48 -17.34
N ASP A 33 3.22 9.38 -16.47
CA ASP A 33 3.34 8.28 -15.51
C ASP A 33 2.39 8.51 -14.33
N GLU A 34 1.14 8.06 -14.51
CA GLU A 34 0.12 8.09 -13.49
C GLU A 34 0.22 6.82 -12.62
N THR A 35 0.10 6.98 -11.30
CA THR A 35 0.23 5.89 -10.33
C THR A 35 -1.13 5.43 -9.81
N ILE A 36 -1.30 4.11 -9.66
CA ILE A 36 -2.39 3.48 -8.90
C ILE A 36 -1.89 3.18 -7.50
N LEU A 37 -2.56 3.70 -6.48
CA LEU A 37 -2.32 3.36 -5.08
C LEU A 37 -3.17 2.15 -4.68
N LEU A 38 -2.53 1.09 -4.21
CA LEU A 38 -3.15 -0.03 -3.51
C LEU A 38 -2.84 0.10 -2.01
N SER A 39 -3.86 -0.02 -1.16
CA SER A 39 -3.69 0.16 0.29
C SER A 39 -4.40 -0.91 1.10
N ALA A 40 -3.78 -1.26 2.22
CA ALA A 40 -4.27 -2.07 3.32
C ALA A 40 -3.61 -1.57 4.60
N HIS A 41 -4.17 -1.86 5.77
CA HIS A 41 -3.52 -1.54 7.05
C HIS A 41 -3.13 -2.81 7.79
N PHE A 42 -2.05 -2.73 8.57
CA PHE A 42 -1.54 -3.90 9.29
C PHE A 42 -1.74 -3.83 10.81
N ASP A 43 -2.15 -2.67 11.33
CA ASP A 43 -2.65 -2.56 12.70
C ASP A 43 -4.06 -3.15 12.83
N SER A 44 -4.48 -3.39 14.07
CA SER A 44 -5.80 -3.94 14.38
C SER A 44 -6.36 -3.31 15.64
N ALA A 45 -7.69 -3.30 15.77
CA ALA A 45 -8.38 -2.86 16.97
C ALA A 45 -7.93 -3.61 18.24
N LEU A 46 -8.07 -2.94 19.39
CA LEU A 46 -7.77 -3.52 20.69
C LEU A 46 -8.65 -4.76 20.94
N TYR A 47 -8.03 -5.86 21.38
CA TYR A 47 -8.68 -7.15 21.59
C TYR A 47 -9.19 -7.87 20.33
N SER A 48 -8.89 -7.35 19.13
CA SER A 48 -9.15 -8.05 17.87
C SER A 48 -7.94 -8.89 17.47
N PRO A 49 -8.13 -10.11 16.93
CA PRO A 49 -7.05 -10.85 16.27
C PRO A 49 -6.67 -10.26 14.91
N GLY A 50 -7.45 -9.32 14.35
CA GLY A 50 -7.13 -8.58 13.13
C GLY A 50 -7.15 -9.41 11.84
N ALA A 51 -7.77 -10.60 11.84
CA ALA A 51 -7.68 -11.52 10.71
C ALA A 51 -8.35 -10.97 9.44
N SER A 52 -9.63 -10.57 9.54
CA SER A 52 -10.36 -9.94 8.42
C SER A 52 -10.05 -8.46 8.28
N ASP A 53 -9.68 -7.81 9.38
CA ASP A 53 -9.56 -6.36 9.52
C ASP A 53 -8.21 -6.07 10.18
N ASP A 54 -7.12 -5.94 9.42
CA ASP A 54 -7.04 -6.09 7.95
C ASP A 54 -5.92 -7.05 7.49
N GLY A 55 -5.72 -8.12 8.27
CA GLY A 55 -4.79 -9.19 7.92
C GLY A 55 -5.02 -9.78 6.52
N THR A 56 -6.28 -9.88 6.09
CA THR A 56 -6.64 -10.31 4.73
C THR A 56 -6.23 -9.31 3.66
N GLY A 57 -6.42 -8.00 3.85
CA GLY A 57 -6.00 -6.99 2.88
C GLY A 57 -4.48 -6.98 2.72
N VAL A 58 -3.75 -7.08 3.83
CA VAL A 58 -2.28 -7.24 3.83
C VAL A 58 -1.87 -8.49 3.05
N ALA A 59 -2.52 -9.63 3.30
CA ALA A 59 -2.23 -10.88 2.58
C ALA A 59 -2.47 -10.74 1.07
N VAL A 60 -3.55 -10.08 0.65
CA VAL A 60 -3.84 -9.81 -0.77
C VAL A 60 -2.77 -8.92 -1.39
N LEU A 61 -2.35 -7.84 -0.73
CA LEU A 61 -1.30 -6.96 -1.27
C LEU A 61 0.05 -7.66 -1.39
N LEU A 62 0.41 -8.49 -0.40
CA LEU A 62 1.62 -9.31 -0.47
C LEU A 62 1.56 -10.31 -1.64
N GLU A 63 0.40 -10.91 -1.89
CA GLU A 63 0.21 -11.82 -3.01
C GLU A 63 0.26 -11.08 -4.36
N VAL A 64 -0.33 -9.88 -4.46
CA VAL A 64 -0.21 -9.02 -5.64
C VAL A 64 1.26 -8.67 -5.91
N LEU A 65 2.00 -8.24 -4.88
CA LEU A 65 3.44 -7.97 -4.98
C LEU A 65 4.22 -9.21 -5.44
N ARG A 66 3.94 -10.38 -4.84
CA ARG A 66 4.56 -11.66 -5.22
C ARG A 66 4.29 -11.99 -6.69
N ASN A 67 3.07 -11.78 -7.17
CA ASN A 67 2.72 -12.00 -8.58
C ASN A 67 3.49 -11.08 -9.51
N PHE A 68 3.59 -9.77 -9.20
CA PHE A 68 4.42 -8.86 -10.00
C PHE A 68 5.90 -9.26 -10.02
N CYS A 69 6.43 -9.79 -8.92
CA CYS A 69 7.84 -10.22 -8.84
C CYS A 69 8.11 -11.59 -9.49
N SER A 70 7.09 -12.47 -9.58
CA SER A 70 7.25 -13.85 -10.06
C SER A 70 6.86 -14.06 -11.52
N THR A 71 6.26 -13.06 -12.16
CA THR A 71 5.82 -13.08 -13.56
C THR A 71 6.65 -12.10 -14.40
N ASP A 72 6.25 -11.82 -15.64
CA ASP A 72 6.85 -10.78 -16.49
C ASP A 72 6.70 -9.34 -15.91
N GLY A 73 6.04 -9.21 -14.75
CA GLY A 73 5.86 -7.96 -14.03
C GLY A 73 4.78 -7.08 -14.64
N LEU A 74 4.93 -5.76 -14.50
CA LEU A 74 4.03 -4.81 -15.13
C LEU A 74 4.23 -4.77 -16.66
N PRO A 75 3.16 -4.87 -17.47
CA PRO A 75 3.24 -4.70 -18.92
C PRO A 75 3.86 -3.36 -19.31
N GLU A 76 4.48 -3.28 -20.48
CA GLU A 76 4.95 -2.00 -21.02
C GLU A 76 3.79 -1.02 -21.21
N ASN A 77 4.06 0.27 -21.04
CA ASN A 77 3.06 1.36 -21.12
C ASN A 77 1.90 1.27 -20.12
N SER A 78 1.98 0.38 -19.12
CA SER A 78 1.03 0.35 -18.00
C SER A 78 1.33 1.44 -16.96
N ARG A 79 0.39 1.67 -16.03
CA ARG A 79 0.55 2.62 -14.92
C ARG A 79 1.49 2.07 -13.87
N SER A 80 2.23 2.95 -13.20
CA SER A 80 2.96 2.59 -11.99
C SER A 80 1.99 2.17 -10.88
N VAL A 81 2.45 1.30 -9.99
CA VAL A 81 1.69 0.85 -8.81
C VAL A 81 2.46 1.24 -7.56
N LEU A 82 1.79 1.93 -6.64
CA LEU A 82 2.28 2.17 -5.28
C LEU A 82 1.47 1.30 -4.33
N ILE A 83 2.14 0.42 -3.61
CA ILE A 83 1.56 -0.37 -2.52
C ILE A 83 1.87 0.35 -1.22
N LEU A 84 0.83 0.62 -0.43
CA LEU A 84 0.91 1.17 0.92
C LEU A 84 0.37 0.11 1.90
N ILE A 85 1.21 -0.36 2.81
CA ILE A 85 0.79 -1.11 3.99
C ILE A 85 0.96 -0.15 5.17
N ASN A 86 -0.15 0.40 5.65
CA ASN A 86 -0.14 1.53 6.59
C ASN A 86 -0.41 1.13 8.04
N ASP A 87 0.08 1.97 8.95
CA ASP A 87 -0.03 1.81 10.41
C ASP A 87 -0.96 2.87 11.01
N GLY A 88 -1.69 2.53 12.07
CA GLY A 88 -2.56 3.44 12.79
C GLY A 88 -3.84 3.82 12.04
N GLU A 89 -4.38 2.92 11.21
CA GLU A 89 -5.72 3.06 10.62
C GLU A 89 -6.78 3.12 11.73
N GLU A 90 -6.68 2.17 12.68
CA GLU A 90 -7.65 1.97 13.77
C GLU A 90 -7.61 3.12 14.79
N ALA A 91 -6.50 3.85 14.77
CA ALA A 91 -6.28 5.06 15.56
C ALA A 91 -6.76 6.35 14.86
N GLY A 92 -7.40 6.23 13.70
CA GLY A 92 -7.98 7.33 12.93
C GLY A 92 -7.19 7.68 11.66
N LEU A 93 -6.90 6.69 10.82
CA LEU A 93 -6.30 6.85 9.48
C LEU A 93 -4.92 7.52 9.47
N LEU A 94 -4.15 7.37 10.55
CA LEU A 94 -2.92 8.14 10.77
C LEU A 94 -1.85 7.84 9.73
N GLY A 95 -1.66 6.56 9.38
CA GLY A 95 -0.73 6.10 8.37
C GLY A 95 -1.07 6.62 6.98
N SER A 96 -2.32 6.46 6.57
CA SER A 96 -2.76 6.90 5.25
C SER A 96 -2.76 8.44 5.10
N GLU A 97 -3.05 9.20 6.15
CA GLU A 97 -2.89 10.67 6.18
C GLU A 97 -1.44 11.06 5.87
N MET A 98 -0.48 10.36 6.48
CA MET A 98 0.95 10.66 6.34
C MET A 98 1.50 10.36 4.93
N LEU A 99 0.86 9.47 4.16
CA LEU A 99 1.29 9.18 2.79
C LEU A 99 1.35 10.45 1.94
N SER A 100 0.45 11.42 2.17
CA SER A 100 0.42 12.70 1.44
C SER A 100 1.73 13.50 1.52
N GLN A 101 2.59 13.21 2.50
CA GLN A 101 3.90 13.86 2.66
C GLN A 101 5.05 13.08 1.98
N HIS A 102 4.77 11.92 1.38
CA HIS A 102 5.77 11.13 0.68
C HIS A 102 5.80 11.53 -0.81
N GLU A 103 6.99 11.72 -1.39
CA GLU A 103 7.17 12.10 -2.80
C GLU A 103 6.48 11.16 -3.81
N TRP A 104 6.25 9.91 -3.43
CA TRP A 104 5.57 8.93 -4.29
C TRP A 104 4.05 9.14 -4.37
N ALA A 105 3.47 10.00 -3.53
CA ALA A 105 2.05 10.34 -3.56
C ALA A 105 1.68 11.34 -4.68
N ASP A 106 2.63 12.14 -5.15
CA ASP A 106 2.38 13.28 -6.06
C ASP A 106 1.67 12.88 -7.38
N ASN A 107 1.95 11.68 -7.89
CA ASN A 107 1.41 11.19 -9.16
C ASN A 107 0.28 10.15 -8.99
N VAL A 108 -0.23 9.96 -7.78
CA VAL A 108 -1.35 9.04 -7.54
C VAL A 108 -2.63 9.63 -8.12
N THR A 109 -3.24 8.92 -9.06
CA THR A 109 -4.49 9.36 -9.72
C THR A 109 -5.67 8.42 -9.47
N LYS A 110 -5.39 7.23 -8.94
CA LYS A 110 -6.36 6.18 -8.63
C LYS A 110 -5.99 5.54 -7.30
N PHE A 111 -7.01 5.19 -6.54
CA PHE A 111 -6.86 4.59 -5.22
C PHE A 111 -7.78 3.38 -5.10
N ILE A 112 -7.24 2.27 -4.61
CA ILE A 112 -7.96 1.04 -4.30
C ILE A 112 -7.56 0.65 -2.87
N ASN A 113 -8.53 0.71 -1.96
CA ASN A 113 -8.36 0.22 -0.59
C ASN A 113 -8.91 -1.20 -0.50
N ILE A 114 -8.13 -2.10 0.10
CA ILE A 114 -8.53 -3.48 0.41
C ILE A 114 -8.57 -3.57 1.91
N ASP A 115 -9.76 -3.71 2.46
CA ASP A 115 -10.02 -3.67 3.89
C ASP A 115 -11.25 -4.54 4.17
N SER A 116 -11.21 -5.33 5.24
CA SER A 116 -12.35 -6.11 5.72
C SER A 116 -12.88 -7.13 4.69
N THR A 117 -11.98 -7.65 3.84
CA THR A 117 -12.32 -8.62 2.78
C THR A 117 -12.19 -10.07 3.24
N GLY A 118 -12.87 -11.01 2.55
CA GLY A 118 -12.67 -12.44 2.81
C GLY A 118 -13.28 -12.98 4.11
N SER A 119 -14.10 -12.20 4.81
CA SER A 119 -14.83 -12.65 6.01
C SER A 119 -15.94 -13.66 5.67
N HIS A 120 -16.64 -13.46 4.55
CA HIS A 120 -17.63 -14.38 3.96
C HIS A 120 -17.65 -14.18 2.44
N GLY A 121 -17.89 -15.25 1.66
CA GLY A 121 -17.92 -15.24 0.19
C GLY A 121 -19.31 -15.00 -0.39
#